data_AF-A0A1A9ALZ3-F1
#
_entry.id   AF-A0A1A9ALZ3-F1
#
_cell.length_a   1.000
_cell.length_b   1.000
_cell.length_c   1.000
_cell.angle_alpha   90.00
_cell.angle_beta   90.00
_cell.angle_gamma   90.00
#
_symmetry.space_group_name_H-M   'P 1'
#
loop_
_entity.id
_entity.type
_entity.pdbx_description
1 polymer ?
#
loop_
_entity_poly.entity_id
_entity_poly.type
_entity_poly.pdbx_seq_one_letter_code
_entity_poly.pdbx_strand_id
1 'polypeptide(L)'
;MDTLGIDELEKSLTHLPAYKIYDFFEKQKYENYCEIYFKEVLELQGKHDGIKDLCYNIGGIFKNIYEEFQKEKDITEKCAYLNFYLYNKIKKKFGSNKTTDVQNIISAFFDGWFKIKEELLNRNCSSKYDSLNTDLEKWKGMKCMYDYNKNYSYIEKNYSNNDEQCKSYIQYLKSIIPLYVKYKGECCSSGYACVFYYYYCEQRGNPDELLEKLKSHLKQKETLQSLGPGNDVGSHEGQPLIGEFPAKGEEGDNDTSINPLKISMFVINPLIGSILVFYLLNKFSPLGHWIRSKMHRNINIKHISDNEDNNEVLGYTSEYADIDLNDIPYNISYQHI
;
A
#
# COMPACT_ATOMS: atom_id res chain seq x y z
N MET A 1 -11.07 2.27 -21.14
CA MET A 1 -11.66 1.27 -20.22
C MET A 1 -12.09 2.05 -19.01
N ASP A 2 -13.39 2.32 -18.94
CA ASP A 2 -13.87 3.48 -18.21
C ASP A 2 -13.97 3.20 -16.72
N THR A 3 -13.16 3.93 -15.96
CA THR A 3 -13.27 4.08 -14.51
C THR A 3 -14.53 4.84 -14.08
N LEU A 4 -15.38 5.23 -15.03
CA LEU A 4 -16.63 5.99 -14.83
C LEU A 4 -17.54 5.31 -13.79
N GLY A 5 -17.59 3.97 -13.76
CA GLY A 5 -18.43 3.25 -12.79
C GLY A 5 -17.97 3.35 -11.33
N ILE A 6 -16.68 3.60 -11.05
CA ILE A 6 -16.19 3.72 -9.66
C ILE A 6 -16.59 5.07 -9.07
N ASP A 7 -16.52 6.14 -9.87
CA ASP A 7 -16.89 7.49 -9.44
C ASP A 7 -18.37 7.56 -9.04
N GLU A 8 -19.24 6.84 -9.75
CA GLU A 8 -20.67 6.72 -9.43
C GLU A 8 -20.92 5.92 -8.13
N LEU A 9 -20.04 4.97 -7.81
CA LEU A 9 -20.13 4.15 -6.61
C LEU A 9 -19.55 4.84 -5.35
N GLU A 10 -18.73 5.90 -5.48
CA GLU A 10 -18.00 6.53 -4.35
C GLU A 10 -18.92 6.80 -3.14
N LYS A 11 -20.14 7.30 -3.37
CA LYS A 11 -21.11 7.62 -2.30
C LYS A 11 -21.53 6.40 -1.48
N SER A 12 -21.63 5.23 -2.11
CA SER A 12 -22.01 3.97 -1.46
C SER A 12 -20.85 3.30 -0.70
N LEU A 13 -19.62 3.75 -0.94
CA LEU A 13 -18.40 3.11 -0.46
C LEU A 13 -17.71 3.86 0.69
N THR A 14 -18.31 4.95 1.20
CA THR A 14 -17.74 5.79 2.29
C THR A 14 -17.40 5.02 3.57
N HIS A 15 -18.08 3.91 3.82
CA HIS A 15 -17.81 3.05 4.97
C HIS A 15 -16.54 2.20 4.83
N LEU A 16 -16.02 2.03 3.61
CA LEU A 16 -14.81 1.25 3.35
C LEU A 16 -13.55 1.97 3.88
N PRO A 17 -12.52 1.22 4.33
CA PRO A 17 -11.33 1.78 4.96
C PRO A 17 -10.62 2.88 4.15
N ALA A 18 -10.41 2.69 2.85
CA ALA A 18 -9.74 3.68 2.01
C ALA A 18 -10.52 5.00 1.95
N TYR A 19 -11.84 4.92 1.82
CA TYR A 19 -12.71 6.10 1.71
C TYR A 19 -12.78 6.91 3.00
N LYS A 20 -12.70 6.27 4.16
CA LYS A 20 -12.60 6.98 5.45
C LYS A 20 -11.36 7.89 5.54
N ILE A 21 -10.25 7.51 4.90
CA ILE A 21 -9.03 8.34 4.84
C ILE A 21 -9.29 9.57 3.97
N TYR A 22 -9.93 9.39 2.81
CA TYR A 22 -10.30 10.50 1.94
C TYR A 22 -11.32 11.44 2.60
N ASP A 23 -12.36 10.91 3.22
CA ASP A 23 -13.35 11.71 3.98
C ASP A 23 -12.68 12.54 5.09
N PHE A 24 -11.62 12.01 5.69
CA PHE A 24 -10.80 12.75 6.64
C PHE A 24 -10.04 13.89 5.95
N PHE A 25 -9.40 13.63 4.81
CA PHE A 25 -8.67 14.63 4.03
C PHE A 25 -9.57 15.76 3.52
N GLU A 26 -10.76 15.45 3.03
CA GLU A 26 -11.73 16.45 2.53
C GLU A 26 -12.12 17.49 3.59
N LYS A 27 -12.10 17.09 4.88
CA LYS A 27 -12.46 17.96 6.01
C LYS A 27 -11.32 18.86 6.48
N GLN A 28 -10.10 18.67 5.99
CA GLN A 28 -8.96 19.46 6.42
C GLN A 28 -8.92 20.80 5.68
N LYS A 29 -8.59 21.86 6.41
CA LYS A 29 -8.30 23.18 5.83
C LYS A 29 -7.39 23.95 6.77
N TYR A 30 -6.25 24.42 6.26
CA TYR A 30 -5.38 25.31 7.02
C TYR A 30 -4.57 26.23 6.10
N GLU A 31 -4.90 27.51 6.12
CA GLU A 31 -4.42 28.51 5.16
C GLU A 31 -2.92 28.80 5.34
N ASN A 32 -2.46 28.92 6.59
CA ASN A 32 -1.07 29.26 6.89
C ASN A 32 -0.07 28.22 6.32
N TYR A 33 -0.39 26.92 6.30
CA TYR A 33 0.51 25.92 5.71
C TYR A 33 0.63 26.10 4.20
N CYS A 34 -0.46 26.44 3.52
CA CYS A 34 -0.43 26.78 2.10
C CYS A 34 0.47 27.99 1.85
N GLU A 35 0.29 29.06 2.63
CA GLU A 35 1.04 30.32 2.45
C GLU A 35 2.54 30.19 2.75
N ILE A 36 2.90 29.34 3.71
CA ILE A 36 4.30 29.11 4.08
C ILE A 36 4.99 28.19 3.07
N TYR A 37 4.38 27.05 2.76
CA TYR A 37 5.06 25.96 2.05
C TYR A 37 4.73 25.86 0.57
N PHE A 38 3.57 26.34 0.12
CA PHE A 38 3.06 26.16 -1.25
C PHE A 38 2.96 27.50 -2.00
N LYS A 39 3.98 28.34 -1.88
CA LYS A 39 4.03 29.68 -2.51
C LYS A 39 3.89 29.58 -4.03
N GLU A 40 4.56 28.62 -4.64
CA GLU A 40 4.52 28.34 -6.07
C GLU A 40 3.09 28.01 -6.55
N VAL A 41 2.27 27.37 -5.70
CA VAL A 41 0.87 27.10 -6.01
C VAL A 41 0.03 28.39 -5.99
N LEU A 42 0.31 29.30 -5.05
CA LEU A 42 -0.40 30.56 -4.92
C LEU A 42 -0.10 31.53 -6.07
N GLU A 43 1.09 31.46 -6.67
CA GLU A 43 1.44 32.23 -7.87
C GLU A 43 0.57 31.86 -9.08
N LEU A 44 0.06 30.62 -9.12
CA LEU A 44 -0.80 30.12 -10.18
C LEU A 44 -2.28 30.52 -10.02
N GLN A 45 -2.67 31.13 -8.88
CA GLN A 45 -4.07 31.41 -8.57
C GLN A 45 -4.78 32.31 -9.59
N GLY A 46 -4.06 33.22 -10.23
CA GLY A 46 -4.63 34.12 -11.24
C GLY A 46 -5.04 33.43 -12.55
N LYS A 47 -4.62 32.17 -12.75
CA LYS A 47 -4.89 31.39 -13.97
C LYS A 47 -5.81 30.20 -13.73
N HIS A 48 -5.95 29.76 -12.49
CA HIS A 48 -6.60 28.49 -12.15
C HIS A 48 -7.55 28.66 -10.96
N ASP A 49 -8.82 28.88 -11.28
CA ASP A 49 -9.88 29.04 -10.29
C ASP A 49 -9.95 27.82 -9.33
N GLY A 50 -10.03 28.10 -8.03
CA GLY A 50 -10.12 27.06 -7.00
C GLY A 50 -8.80 26.35 -6.67
N ILE A 51 -7.66 26.74 -7.25
CA ILE A 51 -6.34 26.22 -6.86
C ILE A 51 -5.96 26.63 -5.43
N LYS A 52 -6.36 27.83 -5.02
CA LYS A 52 -6.18 28.34 -3.66
C LYS A 52 -6.91 27.49 -2.62
N ASP A 53 -8.15 27.11 -2.90
CA ASP A 53 -8.92 26.23 -2.00
C ASP A 53 -8.30 24.84 -1.90
N LEU A 54 -7.80 24.29 -3.02
CA LEU A 54 -7.06 23.03 -2.99
C LEU A 54 -5.78 23.17 -2.16
N CYS A 55 -5.05 24.27 -2.31
CA CYS A 55 -3.85 24.55 -1.51
C CYS A 55 -4.16 24.60 -0.01
N TYR A 56 -5.24 25.27 0.39
CA TYR A 56 -5.68 25.31 1.78
C TYR A 56 -6.08 23.94 2.33
N ASN A 57 -6.69 23.09 1.51
CA ASN A 57 -7.00 21.71 1.87
C ASN A 57 -5.72 20.87 2.06
N ILE A 58 -4.82 20.89 1.09
CA ILE A 58 -3.53 20.16 1.15
C ILE A 58 -2.69 20.64 2.35
N GLY A 59 -2.62 21.95 2.58
CA GLY A 59 -1.95 22.53 3.76
C GLY A 59 -2.53 22.03 5.08
N GLY A 60 -3.86 21.91 5.18
CA GLY A 60 -4.53 21.31 6.34
C GLY A 60 -4.19 19.84 6.56
N ILE A 61 -4.10 19.05 5.47
CA ILE A 61 -3.71 17.64 5.56
C ILE A 61 -2.27 17.52 6.08
N PHE A 62 -1.33 18.31 5.56
CA PHE A 62 0.05 18.29 6.03
C PHE A 62 0.20 18.73 7.48
N LYS A 63 -0.55 19.73 7.93
CA LYS A 63 -0.60 20.10 9.35
C LYS A 63 -0.99 18.89 10.20
N ASN A 64 -2.04 18.17 9.82
CA ASN A 64 -2.45 16.98 10.57
C ASN A 64 -1.40 15.86 10.53
N ILE A 65 -0.80 15.59 9.36
CA ILE A 65 0.28 14.59 9.24
C ILE A 65 1.45 14.96 10.15
N TYR A 66 1.84 16.23 10.19
CA TYR A 66 2.89 16.72 11.06
C TYR A 66 2.55 16.55 12.55
N GLU A 67 1.33 16.87 12.98
CA GLU A 67 0.88 16.66 14.36
C GLU A 67 0.90 15.18 14.77
N GLU A 68 0.65 14.26 13.85
CA GLU A 68 0.76 12.82 14.10
C GLU A 68 2.20 12.35 14.12
N PHE A 69 3.03 12.87 13.22
CA PHE A 69 4.45 12.61 13.19
C PHE A 69 5.14 13.03 14.49
N GLN A 70 4.79 14.21 15.02
CA GLN A 70 5.27 14.69 16.33
C GLN A 70 4.85 13.78 17.50
N LYS A 71 3.77 13.00 17.33
CA LYS A 71 3.31 12.00 18.30
C LYS A 71 3.89 10.60 18.02
N GLU A 72 4.95 10.53 17.21
CA GLU A 72 5.64 9.29 16.83
C GLU A 72 4.73 8.25 16.16
N LYS A 73 3.62 8.68 15.55
CA LYS A 73 2.74 7.79 14.79
C LYS A 73 3.33 7.51 13.42
N ASP A 74 3.08 6.30 12.91
CA ASP A 74 3.38 5.98 11.51
C ASP A 74 2.48 6.78 10.57
N ILE A 75 3.11 7.62 9.75
CA ILE A 75 2.45 8.47 8.75
C ILE A 75 2.55 7.89 7.33
N THR A 76 3.26 6.77 7.15
CA THR A 76 3.62 6.23 5.83
C THR A 76 2.39 5.97 4.96
N GLU A 77 1.38 5.33 5.52
CA GLU A 77 0.13 5.05 4.82
C GLU A 77 -0.59 6.35 4.42
N LYS A 78 -0.74 7.31 5.34
CA LYS A 78 -1.40 8.59 5.04
C LYS A 78 -0.70 9.35 3.92
N CYS A 79 0.62 9.31 3.89
CA CYS A 79 1.41 9.94 2.84
C CYS A 79 1.23 9.25 1.49
N ALA A 80 1.12 7.91 1.45
CA ALA A 80 0.79 7.20 0.22
C ALA A 80 -0.61 7.60 -0.29
N TYR A 81 -1.62 7.64 0.59
CA TYR A 81 -2.97 8.11 0.26
C TYR A 81 -3.00 9.56 -0.23
N LEU A 82 -2.17 10.45 0.36
CA LEU A 82 -2.11 11.85 -0.02
C LEU A 82 -1.60 12.04 -1.46
N ASN A 83 -0.68 11.19 -1.94
CA ASN A 83 -0.24 11.23 -3.33
C ASN A 83 -1.43 11.00 -4.27
N PHE A 84 -2.17 9.90 -4.06
CA PHE A 84 -3.36 9.59 -4.86
C PHE A 84 -4.45 10.65 -4.75
N TYR A 85 -4.66 11.18 -3.54
CA TYR A 85 -5.64 12.22 -3.29
C TYR A 85 -5.31 13.49 -4.09
N LEU A 86 -4.05 13.94 -4.04
CA LEU A 86 -3.59 15.13 -4.75
C LEU A 86 -3.78 14.98 -6.27
N TYR A 87 -3.27 13.91 -6.88
CA TYR A 87 -3.45 13.68 -8.32
C TYR A 87 -4.92 13.58 -8.72
N ASN A 88 -5.76 12.91 -7.91
CA ASN A 88 -7.20 12.83 -8.17
C ASN A 88 -7.89 14.20 -8.09
N LYS A 89 -7.55 15.04 -7.11
CA LYS A 89 -8.08 16.40 -6.99
C LYS A 89 -7.65 17.29 -8.15
N ILE A 90 -6.38 17.22 -8.54
CA ILE A 90 -5.85 17.95 -9.69
C ILE A 90 -6.59 17.52 -10.95
N LYS A 91 -6.77 16.22 -11.18
CA LYS A 91 -7.56 15.71 -12.31
C LYS A 91 -8.98 16.25 -12.31
N LYS A 92 -9.71 16.12 -11.20
CA LYS A 92 -11.12 16.54 -11.09
C LYS A 92 -11.30 18.04 -11.31
N LYS A 93 -10.34 18.88 -10.87
CA LYS A 93 -10.46 20.35 -10.95
C LYS A 93 -9.83 20.96 -12.20
N PHE A 94 -8.71 20.42 -12.66
CA PHE A 94 -7.85 21.04 -13.67
C PHE A 94 -7.56 20.12 -14.85
N GLY A 95 -8.09 18.89 -14.87
CA GLY A 95 -7.79 17.90 -15.91
C GLY A 95 -8.23 18.31 -17.33
N SER A 96 -9.11 19.30 -17.46
CA SER A 96 -9.52 19.87 -18.76
C SER A 96 -8.60 21.01 -19.23
N ASN A 97 -7.66 21.47 -18.40
CA ASN A 97 -6.69 22.50 -18.78
C ASN A 97 -5.63 21.90 -19.72
N LYS A 98 -4.78 22.77 -20.29
CA LYS A 98 -3.64 22.32 -21.11
C LYS A 98 -2.74 21.40 -20.29
N THR A 99 -2.20 20.35 -20.92
CA THR A 99 -1.30 19.39 -20.28
C THR A 99 -0.13 20.08 -19.56
N THR A 100 0.45 21.12 -20.16
CA THR A 100 1.54 21.90 -19.56
C THR A 100 1.10 22.61 -18.28
N ASP A 101 -0.11 23.16 -18.25
CA ASP A 101 -0.65 23.84 -17.07
C ASP A 101 -0.90 22.83 -15.95
N VAL A 102 -1.47 21.66 -16.28
CA VAL A 102 -1.66 20.57 -15.32
C VAL A 102 -0.33 20.09 -14.74
N GLN A 103 0.69 19.92 -15.57
CA GLN A 103 2.04 19.55 -15.12
C GLN A 103 2.65 20.60 -14.21
N ASN A 104 2.50 21.89 -14.54
CA ASN A 104 2.97 22.99 -13.69
C ASN A 104 2.26 23.00 -12.34
N ILE A 105 0.95 22.77 -12.31
CA ILE A 105 0.17 22.64 -11.07
C ILE A 105 0.71 21.47 -10.22
N ILE A 106 0.91 20.30 -10.82
CA ILE A 106 1.45 19.12 -10.12
C ILE A 106 2.83 19.46 -9.53
N SER A 107 3.74 20.03 -10.33
CA SER A 107 5.08 20.41 -9.87
C SER A 107 5.02 21.34 -8.67
N ALA A 108 4.24 22.43 -8.75
CA ALA A 108 4.14 23.42 -7.68
C ALA A 108 3.64 22.81 -6.36
N PHE A 109 2.69 21.87 -6.41
CA PHE A 109 2.27 21.15 -5.20
C PHE A 109 3.38 20.25 -4.63
N PHE A 110 4.16 19.59 -5.48
CA PHE A 110 5.23 18.73 -5.02
C PHE A 110 6.48 19.49 -4.54
N ASP A 111 6.70 20.71 -5.02
CA ASP A 111 7.72 21.61 -4.48
C ASP A 111 7.41 21.95 -3.02
N GLY A 112 6.15 22.29 -2.72
CA GLY A 112 5.71 22.52 -1.34
C GLY A 112 5.73 21.25 -0.48
N TRP A 113 5.35 20.10 -1.04
CA TRP A 113 5.51 18.81 -0.36
C TRP A 113 6.97 18.58 0.03
N PHE A 114 7.91 18.76 -0.92
CA PHE A 114 9.34 18.53 -0.68
C PHE A 114 9.86 19.40 0.47
N LYS A 115 9.49 20.69 0.51
CA LYS A 115 9.84 21.59 1.62
C LYS A 115 9.35 21.06 2.98
N ILE A 116 8.07 20.69 3.08
CA ILE A 116 7.50 20.11 4.32
C ILE A 116 8.21 18.82 4.71
N LYS A 117 8.52 17.97 3.74
CA LYS A 117 9.24 16.72 3.98
C LYS A 117 10.62 16.95 4.60
N GLU A 118 11.38 17.89 4.06
CA GLU A 118 12.72 18.21 4.57
C GLU A 118 12.67 18.95 5.92
N GLU A 119 11.79 19.96 6.05
CA GLU A 119 11.77 20.85 7.22
C GLU A 119 11.02 20.28 8.42
N LEU A 120 9.93 19.53 8.19
CA LEU A 120 9.00 19.13 9.26
C LEU A 120 8.97 17.62 9.51
N LEU A 121 9.16 16.80 8.47
CA LEU A 121 8.91 15.36 8.56
C LEU A 121 10.20 14.51 8.60
N ASN A 122 11.36 15.13 8.78
CA ASN A 122 12.66 14.45 8.80
C ASN A 122 12.83 13.46 7.63
N ARG A 123 12.51 13.93 6.41
CA ARG A 123 12.54 13.13 5.17
C ARG A 123 11.58 11.94 5.10
N ASN A 124 10.65 11.80 6.04
CA ASN A 124 9.54 10.86 5.95
C ASN A 124 8.47 11.37 4.96
N CYS A 125 7.39 10.63 4.79
CA CYS A 125 6.28 11.01 3.91
C CYS A 125 6.70 11.11 2.43
N SER A 126 6.97 9.96 1.80
CA SER A 126 7.39 9.89 0.39
C SER A 126 6.42 10.64 -0.52
N SER A 127 6.93 11.65 -1.22
CA SER A 127 6.29 12.23 -2.41
C SER A 127 6.56 11.34 -3.62
N LYS A 128 5.57 11.22 -4.51
CA LYS A 128 5.65 10.52 -5.79
C LYS A 128 5.45 11.51 -6.92
N TYR A 129 6.51 12.28 -7.14
CA TYR A 129 6.64 13.20 -8.26
C TYR A 129 7.72 12.74 -9.20
N ASP A 130 7.39 12.73 -10.48
CA ASP A 130 8.30 12.58 -11.60
C ASP A 130 7.55 13.13 -12.81
N SER A 131 8.17 14.07 -13.52
CA SER A 131 7.56 14.77 -14.67
C SER A 131 7.13 13.79 -15.77
N LEU A 132 7.82 12.65 -15.90
CA LEU A 132 7.50 11.58 -16.84
C LEU A 132 6.36 10.67 -16.37
N ASN A 133 5.97 10.75 -15.10
CA ASN A 133 4.94 9.93 -14.47
C ASN A 133 3.75 10.78 -13.98
N THR A 134 3.33 11.76 -14.78
CA THR A 134 2.21 12.68 -14.48
C THR A 134 0.87 12.31 -15.16
N ASP A 135 0.78 11.14 -15.81
CA ASP A 135 -0.45 10.66 -16.44
C ASP A 135 -1.59 10.47 -15.41
N LEU A 136 -2.57 11.37 -15.45
CA LEU A 136 -3.69 11.41 -14.53
C LEU A 136 -4.66 10.22 -14.68
N GLU A 137 -4.75 9.59 -15.87
CA GLU A 137 -5.56 8.38 -16.04
C GLU A 137 -4.87 7.18 -15.39
N LYS A 138 -3.54 7.07 -15.55
CA LYS A 138 -2.76 6.05 -14.87
C LYS A 138 -2.83 6.21 -13.36
N TRP A 139 -2.69 7.44 -12.84
CA TRP A 139 -2.85 7.74 -11.41
C TRP A 139 -4.24 7.38 -10.88
N LYS A 140 -5.31 7.65 -11.65
CA LYS A 140 -6.67 7.24 -11.26
C LYS A 140 -6.80 5.72 -11.13
N GLY A 141 -6.30 4.96 -12.10
CA GLY A 141 -6.36 3.50 -12.03
C GLY A 141 -5.49 2.93 -10.91
N MET A 142 -4.28 3.47 -10.70
CA MET A 142 -3.41 3.07 -9.60
C MET A 142 -4.00 3.38 -8.23
N LYS A 143 -4.68 4.52 -8.08
CA LYS A 143 -5.47 4.84 -6.87
C LYS A 143 -6.50 3.75 -6.59
N CYS A 144 -7.30 3.38 -7.58
CA CYS A 144 -8.33 2.34 -7.41
C CYS A 144 -7.70 1.01 -6.95
N MET A 145 -6.53 0.66 -7.50
CA MET A 145 -5.80 -0.54 -7.08
C MET A 145 -5.21 -0.43 -5.67
N TYR A 146 -4.75 0.75 -5.26
CA TYR A 146 -4.26 0.98 -3.91
C TYR A 146 -5.40 0.87 -2.88
N ASP A 147 -6.53 1.54 -3.15
CA ASP A 147 -7.74 1.50 -2.34
C ASP A 147 -8.26 0.07 -2.18
N TYR A 148 -8.28 -0.69 -3.28
CA TYR A 148 -8.70 -2.10 -3.26
C TYR A 148 -7.90 -2.94 -2.27
N ASN A 149 -6.58 -2.78 -2.20
CA ASN A 149 -5.76 -3.57 -1.28
C ASN A 149 -6.16 -3.32 0.17
N LYS A 150 -6.44 -2.06 0.51
CA LYS A 150 -6.90 -1.69 1.85
C LYS A 150 -8.31 -2.18 2.13
N ASN A 151 -9.18 -2.17 1.11
CA ASN A 151 -10.58 -2.55 1.25
C ASN A 151 -10.79 -4.07 1.26
N TYR A 152 -9.90 -4.86 0.65
CA TYR A 152 -10.07 -6.31 0.44
C TYR A 152 -10.43 -7.05 1.72
N SER A 153 -9.57 -6.99 2.74
CA SER A 153 -9.78 -7.71 4.00
C SER A 153 -11.03 -7.24 4.75
N TYR A 154 -11.38 -5.96 4.61
CA TYR A 154 -12.61 -5.43 5.18
C TYR A 154 -13.84 -6.02 4.50
N ILE A 155 -13.88 -6.03 3.16
CA ILE A 155 -14.98 -6.64 2.40
C ILE A 155 -15.09 -8.12 2.71
N GLU A 156 -13.96 -8.85 2.66
CA GLU A 156 -13.91 -10.28 2.93
C GLU A 156 -14.45 -10.65 4.32
N LYS A 157 -14.23 -9.81 5.32
CA LYS A 157 -14.72 -10.07 6.68
C LYS A 157 -16.18 -9.68 6.89
N ASN A 158 -16.70 -8.71 6.12
CA ASN A 158 -17.98 -8.07 6.44
C ASN A 158 -19.09 -8.29 5.39
N TYR A 159 -18.81 -8.94 4.26
CA TYR A 159 -19.78 -9.10 3.17
C TYR A 159 -21.07 -9.83 3.59
N SER A 160 -21.00 -10.74 4.57
CA SER A 160 -22.16 -11.52 5.03
C SER A 160 -23.08 -10.76 5.99
N ASN A 161 -22.69 -9.55 6.43
CA ASN A 161 -23.41 -8.83 7.48
C ASN A 161 -24.70 -8.16 6.97
N ASN A 162 -24.74 -7.76 5.70
CA ASN A 162 -25.86 -7.04 5.10
C ASN A 162 -25.91 -7.29 3.59
N ASP A 163 -27.08 -7.68 3.08
CA ASP A 163 -27.23 -8.08 1.67
C ASP A 163 -27.12 -6.92 0.69
N GLU A 164 -27.66 -5.74 1.03
CA GLU A 164 -27.55 -4.54 0.19
C GLU A 164 -26.09 -4.08 0.10
N GLN A 165 -25.39 -4.12 1.24
CA GLN A 165 -23.97 -3.83 1.30
C GLN A 165 -23.16 -4.86 0.49
N CYS A 166 -23.48 -6.15 0.60
CA CYS A 166 -22.88 -7.21 -0.22
C CYS A 166 -23.08 -6.95 -1.71
N LYS A 167 -24.28 -6.55 -2.14
CA LYS A 167 -24.56 -6.16 -3.53
C LYS A 167 -23.70 -4.97 -3.97
N SER A 168 -23.49 -3.97 -3.10
CA SER A 168 -22.61 -2.84 -3.39
C SER A 168 -21.15 -3.28 -3.56
N TYR A 169 -20.68 -4.21 -2.73
CA TYR A 169 -19.34 -4.80 -2.86
C TYR A 169 -19.17 -5.59 -4.16
N ILE A 170 -20.21 -6.31 -4.60
CA ILE A 170 -20.20 -6.99 -5.89
C ILE A 170 -20.00 -6.01 -7.04
N GLN A 171 -20.69 -4.86 -7.03
CA GLN A 171 -20.51 -3.84 -8.08
C GLN A 171 -19.12 -3.21 -8.01
N TYR A 172 -18.63 -2.92 -6.80
CA TYR A 172 -17.26 -2.46 -6.60
C TYR A 172 -16.23 -3.45 -7.17
N LEU A 173 -16.32 -4.74 -6.84
CA LEU A 173 -15.38 -5.75 -7.34
C LEU A 173 -15.43 -5.90 -8.86
N LYS A 174 -16.63 -5.86 -9.47
CA LYS A 174 -16.78 -5.85 -10.94
C LYS A 174 -16.03 -4.69 -11.59
N SER A 175 -16.01 -3.52 -10.95
CA SER A 175 -15.27 -2.37 -11.44
C SER A 175 -13.75 -2.47 -11.23
N ILE A 176 -13.31 -3.20 -10.19
CA ILE A 176 -11.89 -3.45 -9.90
C ILE A 176 -11.27 -4.51 -10.82
N ILE A 177 -11.99 -5.59 -11.15
CA ILE A 177 -11.46 -6.72 -11.93
C ILE A 177 -10.74 -6.28 -13.23
N PRO A 178 -11.34 -5.43 -14.08
CA PRO A 178 -10.66 -4.86 -15.24
C PRO A 178 -9.30 -4.22 -14.96
N LEU A 179 -9.24 -3.41 -13.89
CA LEU A 179 -8.03 -2.70 -13.48
C LEU A 179 -6.99 -3.68 -12.93
N TYR A 180 -7.43 -4.67 -12.17
CA TYR A 180 -6.58 -5.72 -11.65
C TYR A 180 -5.92 -6.51 -12.78
N VAL A 181 -6.69 -6.94 -13.80
CA VAL A 181 -6.16 -7.64 -14.97
C VAL A 181 -5.15 -6.77 -15.72
N LYS A 182 -5.51 -5.51 -16.02
CA LYS A 182 -4.65 -4.55 -16.71
C LYS A 182 -3.32 -4.37 -15.99
N TYR A 183 -3.35 -3.94 -14.73
CA TYR A 183 -2.15 -3.60 -13.98
C TYR A 183 -1.36 -4.82 -13.53
N LYS A 184 -1.98 -6.00 -13.38
CA LYS A 184 -1.23 -7.25 -13.20
C LYS A 184 -0.38 -7.55 -14.45
N GLY A 185 -0.94 -7.41 -15.65
CA GLY A 185 -0.18 -7.55 -16.89
C GLY A 185 0.92 -6.50 -17.03
N GLU A 186 0.58 -5.22 -16.90
CA GLU A 186 1.54 -4.12 -17.07
C GLU A 186 2.66 -4.11 -16.03
N CYS A 187 2.36 -4.43 -14.77
CA CYS A 187 3.30 -4.22 -13.66
C CYS A 187 4.09 -5.48 -13.27
N CYS A 188 3.59 -6.68 -13.58
CA CYS A 188 4.15 -7.94 -13.06
C CYS A 188 4.91 -8.74 -14.12
N SER A 189 4.79 -8.40 -15.40
CA SER A 189 5.41 -9.19 -16.48
C SER A 189 6.90 -8.93 -16.70
N SER A 190 7.47 -7.79 -16.27
CA SER A 190 8.88 -7.44 -16.56
C SER A 190 9.64 -6.74 -15.42
N GLY A 191 9.14 -6.80 -14.18
CA GLY A 191 9.83 -6.29 -12.98
C GLY A 191 9.61 -4.79 -12.71
N TYR A 192 9.27 -4.48 -11.45
CA TYR A 192 9.22 -3.17 -10.75
C TYR A 192 8.55 -1.94 -11.41
N ALA A 193 7.97 -2.05 -12.61
CA ALA A 193 7.44 -0.92 -13.39
C ALA A 193 6.42 -0.03 -12.64
N CYS A 194 5.74 -0.58 -11.63
CA CYS A 194 4.71 0.14 -10.89
C CYS A 194 5.01 0.34 -9.40
N VAL A 195 6.24 0.06 -8.93
CA VAL A 195 6.64 0.34 -7.54
C VAL A 195 6.51 1.82 -7.20
N PHE A 196 6.74 2.70 -8.17
CA PHE A 196 6.51 4.14 -8.03
C PHE A 196 5.09 4.44 -7.52
N TYR A 197 4.09 3.69 -7.98
CA TYR A 197 2.68 3.81 -7.62
C TYR A 197 2.28 2.93 -6.44
N TYR A 198 3.24 2.48 -5.62
CA TYR A 198 2.99 1.54 -4.52
C TYR A 198 2.32 0.23 -4.95
N TYR A 199 2.54 -0.18 -6.20
CA TYR A 199 1.95 -1.40 -6.74
C TYR A 199 2.96 -2.55 -6.69
N TYR A 200 2.68 -3.53 -5.82
CA TYR A 200 3.49 -4.73 -5.64
C TYR A 200 2.68 -5.98 -5.99
N CYS A 201 3.25 -6.86 -6.83
CA CYS A 201 2.52 -7.97 -7.45
C CYS A 201 2.12 -9.08 -6.47
N GLU A 202 2.90 -9.30 -5.42
CA GLU A 202 2.73 -10.43 -4.49
C GLU A 202 1.76 -10.12 -3.32
N GLN A 203 1.24 -8.89 -3.22
CA GLN A 203 0.56 -8.41 -2.01
C GLN A 203 -0.96 -8.26 -2.16
N ARG A 204 -1.63 -9.03 -3.04
CA ARG A 204 -3.04 -8.76 -3.37
C ARG A 204 -3.92 -9.99 -3.46
N GLY A 205 -5.04 -9.95 -2.74
CA GLY A 205 -6.15 -10.88 -2.94
C GLY A 205 -6.74 -10.73 -4.34
N ASN A 206 -7.14 -11.86 -4.93
CA ASN A 206 -7.72 -11.88 -6.27
C ASN A 206 -9.18 -11.38 -6.23
N PRO A 207 -9.54 -10.31 -6.96
CA PRO A 207 -10.90 -9.77 -6.92
C PRO A 207 -11.94 -10.73 -7.51
N ASP A 208 -11.56 -11.60 -8.45
CA ASP A 208 -12.46 -12.62 -8.99
C ASP A 208 -12.81 -13.67 -7.93
N GLU A 209 -11.83 -14.14 -7.15
CA GLU A 209 -12.06 -15.09 -6.06
C GLU A 209 -12.98 -14.52 -4.99
N LEU A 210 -12.76 -13.26 -4.60
CA LEU A 210 -13.62 -12.58 -3.64
C LEU A 210 -15.02 -12.35 -4.22
N LEU A 211 -15.14 -11.99 -5.50
CA LEU A 211 -16.42 -11.82 -6.17
C LEU A 211 -17.25 -13.11 -6.17
N GLU A 212 -16.64 -14.25 -6.49
CA GLU A 212 -17.32 -15.54 -6.49
C GLU A 212 -17.78 -15.96 -5.08
N LYS A 213 -16.95 -15.70 -4.06
CA LYS A 213 -17.33 -15.89 -2.65
C LYS A 213 -18.57 -15.08 -2.27
N LEU A 214 -18.63 -13.81 -2.65
CA LEU A 214 -19.77 -12.92 -2.37
C LEU A 214 -21.05 -13.35 -3.11
N LYS A 215 -20.94 -13.71 -4.40
CA LYS A 215 -22.09 -14.21 -5.18
C LYS A 215 -22.64 -15.53 -4.62
N SER A 216 -21.76 -16.44 -4.22
CA SER A 216 -22.14 -17.73 -3.63
C SER A 216 -22.97 -17.54 -2.35
N HIS A 217 -22.56 -16.62 -1.49
CA HIS A 217 -23.30 -16.29 -0.27
C HIS A 217 -24.72 -15.80 -0.54
N LEU A 218 -24.90 -14.85 -1.48
CA LEU A 218 -26.23 -14.36 -1.82
C LEU A 218 -27.13 -15.47 -2.39
N LYS A 219 -26.59 -16.31 -3.28
CA LYS A 219 -27.34 -17.46 -3.85
C LYS A 219 -27.79 -18.45 -2.77
N GLN A 220 -26.90 -18.81 -1.83
CA GLN A 220 -27.27 -19.72 -0.74
C GLN A 220 -28.39 -19.17 0.13
N LYS A 221 -28.36 -17.85 0.40
CA LYS A 221 -29.39 -17.18 1.18
C LYS A 221 -30.74 -17.15 0.47
N GLU A 222 -30.74 -16.89 -0.84
CA GLU A 222 -31.95 -16.94 -1.68
C GLU A 222 -32.57 -18.34 -1.70
N THR A 223 -31.75 -19.39 -1.85
CA THR A 223 -32.22 -20.79 -1.79
C THR A 223 -32.85 -21.13 -0.44
N LEU A 224 -32.23 -20.71 0.67
CA LEU A 224 -32.76 -20.94 2.03
C LEU A 224 -34.07 -20.18 2.29
N GLN A 225 -34.23 -18.98 1.73
CA GLN A 225 -35.48 -18.22 1.83
C GLN A 225 -36.61 -18.82 0.98
N SER A 226 -36.27 -19.47 -0.14
CA SER A 226 -37.23 -20.20 -0.98
C SER A 226 -37.71 -21.52 -0.35
N LEU A 227 -37.01 -22.03 0.66
CA LEU A 227 -37.32 -23.27 1.40
C LEU A 227 -38.13 -22.99 2.68
N GLY A 228 -39.04 -22.00 2.67
CA GLY A 228 -39.82 -21.54 3.83
C GLY A 228 -40.48 -22.67 4.66
N PRO A 229 -40.82 -22.39 5.94
CA PRO A 229 -41.11 -23.40 6.96
C PRO A 229 -42.20 -24.34 6.47
N GLY A 230 -41.88 -25.64 6.41
CA GLY A 230 -42.81 -26.68 6.01
C GLY A 230 -44.11 -26.54 6.79
N ASN A 231 -45.18 -26.23 6.08
CA ASN A 231 -46.52 -26.38 6.60
C ASN A 231 -46.69 -27.84 7.00
N ASP A 232 -47.02 -28.02 8.27
CA ASP A 232 -47.61 -29.21 8.84
C ASP A 232 -48.75 -29.67 7.94
N VAL A 233 -48.56 -30.82 7.26
CA VAL A 233 -49.61 -31.52 6.54
C VAL A 233 -49.50 -32.99 6.91
N GLY A 234 -50.37 -33.37 7.84
CA GLY A 234 -51.21 -34.55 7.70
C GLY A 234 -50.52 -35.89 7.91
N SER A 235 -50.77 -36.47 9.09
CA SER A 235 -50.85 -37.92 9.26
C SER A 235 -51.53 -38.58 8.06
N HIS A 236 -50.82 -39.46 7.39
CA HIS A 236 -51.43 -40.59 6.72
C HIS A 236 -50.68 -41.86 7.14
N GLU A 237 -51.34 -42.59 8.04
CA GLU A 237 -51.06 -43.99 8.33
C GLU A 237 -51.17 -44.82 7.04
N GLY A 238 -50.18 -45.69 6.83
CA GLY A 238 -50.18 -46.72 5.81
C GLY A 238 -49.21 -47.82 6.21
N GLN A 239 -49.74 -48.93 6.73
CA GLN A 239 -49.02 -50.12 7.17
C GLN A 239 -48.23 -50.80 6.03
N PRO A 240 -47.09 -51.45 6.32
CA PRO A 240 -46.35 -52.26 5.35
C PRO A 240 -46.79 -53.73 5.38
N LEU A 241 -46.88 -54.36 4.19
CA LEU A 241 -47.10 -55.80 4.03
C LEU A 241 -45.77 -56.56 3.86
N ILE A 242 -45.79 -57.74 4.48
CA ILE A 242 -44.73 -58.69 4.81
C ILE A 242 -44.16 -59.41 3.57
N GLY A 243 -42.85 -59.69 3.60
CA GLY A 243 -42.19 -60.74 2.80
C GLY A 243 -40.93 -61.25 3.51
N GLU A 244 -40.96 -62.50 3.98
CA GLU A 244 -39.94 -63.20 4.78
C GLU A 244 -38.72 -63.72 3.95
N PHE A 245 -37.51 -63.49 4.51
CA PHE A 245 -36.32 -64.36 4.81
C PHE A 245 -35.97 -65.63 3.98
N PRO A 246 -34.70 -66.16 3.98
CA PRO A 246 -33.70 -66.28 5.09
C PRO A 246 -32.27 -65.77 4.77
N ALA A 247 -31.43 -65.24 5.67
CA ALA A 247 -30.87 -65.66 6.97
C ALA A 247 -29.59 -66.54 6.92
N LYS A 248 -28.46 -65.96 7.39
CA LYS A 248 -27.28 -66.55 8.07
C LYS A 248 -26.49 -65.34 8.66
N GLY A 249 -26.54 -65.03 9.96
CA GLY A 249 -25.73 -65.58 11.09
C GLY A 249 -24.33 -64.92 11.07
N GLU A 250 -23.77 -64.23 12.07
CA GLU A 250 -23.81 -64.23 13.56
C GLU A 250 -23.46 -62.78 14.04
N GLU A 251 -24.19 -62.11 14.94
CA GLU A 251 -24.18 -62.12 16.42
C GLU A 251 -22.97 -61.43 17.11
N GLY A 252 -23.26 -60.43 17.96
CA GLY A 252 -22.31 -59.74 18.83
C GLY A 252 -22.76 -58.36 19.34
N ASP A 253 -23.75 -58.34 20.24
CA ASP A 253 -24.27 -57.16 20.97
C ASP A 253 -23.23 -56.50 21.90
N ASN A 254 -23.34 -55.18 22.07
CA ASN A 254 -23.69 -54.56 23.37
C ASN A 254 -23.71 -53.02 23.27
N ASP A 255 -24.92 -52.46 23.40
CA ASP A 255 -25.15 -51.06 23.79
C ASP A 255 -24.73 -50.84 25.25
N THR A 256 -24.08 -49.72 25.56
CA THR A 256 -24.37 -48.94 26.79
C THR A 256 -23.87 -47.50 26.63
N SER A 257 -24.81 -46.58 26.56
CA SER A 257 -24.59 -45.14 26.77
C SER A 257 -24.42 -44.82 28.27
N ILE A 258 -23.51 -43.89 28.61
CA ILE A 258 -23.71 -42.69 29.47
C ILE A 258 -22.40 -42.23 30.18
N ASN A 259 -21.98 -41.03 29.72
CA ASN A 259 -21.32 -39.90 30.38
C ASN A 259 -19.81 -39.79 30.68
N PRO A 260 -19.27 -38.56 30.54
CA PRO A 260 -17.85 -38.28 30.33
C PRO A 260 -17.27 -37.44 31.47
N LEU A 261 -16.52 -38.02 32.41
CA LEU A 261 -15.69 -37.21 33.31
C LEU A 261 -14.43 -37.97 33.75
N LYS A 262 -13.30 -37.27 33.60
CA LYS A 262 -11.94 -37.54 34.10
C LYS A 262 -11.02 -38.38 33.21
N ILE A 263 -10.37 -37.71 32.24
CA ILE A 263 -8.94 -37.94 31.97
C ILE A 263 -8.26 -36.58 31.83
N SER A 264 -7.62 -36.18 32.92
CA SER A 264 -6.61 -35.13 32.97
C SER A 264 -5.27 -35.79 32.64
N MET A 265 -4.59 -35.35 31.57
CA MET A 265 -3.13 -35.43 31.50
C MET A 265 -2.54 -34.54 30.38
N PHE A 266 -1.87 -33.47 30.82
CA PHE A 266 -0.71 -32.75 30.23
C PHE A 266 -0.45 -32.83 28.72
N VAL A 267 -0.84 -31.77 28.00
CA VAL A 267 -0.20 -31.38 26.74
C VAL A 267 1.06 -30.57 27.07
N ILE A 268 2.22 -31.23 27.05
CA ILE A 268 3.51 -30.52 27.01
C ILE A 268 3.82 -30.27 25.53
N ASN A 269 3.69 -29.02 25.13
CA ASN A 269 3.90 -28.53 23.78
C ASN A 269 5.41 -28.47 23.44
N PRO A 270 5.89 -29.09 22.34
CA PRO A 270 7.32 -29.12 21.99
C PRO A 270 7.88 -27.79 21.40
N LEU A 271 7.20 -26.65 21.57
CA LEU A 271 7.60 -25.38 20.97
C LEU A 271 8.81 -24.70 21.64
N ILE A 272 9.19 -25.09 22.86
CA ILE A 272 10.35 -24.48 23.55
C ILE A 272 11.68 -24.97 22.94
N GLY A 273 11.74 -26.22 22.45
CA GLY A 273 12.93 -26.78 21.80
C GLY A 273 13.22 -26.13 20.44
N SER A 274 12.17 -25.74 19.71
CA SER A 274 12.28 -25.07 18.40
C SER A 274 13.05 -23.75 18.48
N ILE A 275 12.74 -22.91 19.47
CA ILE A 275 13.34 -21.57 19.61
C ILE A 275 14.84 -21.65 19.91
N LEU A 276 15.26 -22.60 20.75
CA LEU A 276 16.67 -22.80 21.09
C LEU A 276 17.50 -23.30 19.90
N VAL A 277 16.92 -24.16 19.05
CA VAL A 277 17.58 -24.63 17.82
C VAL A 277 17.75 -23.48 16.82
N PHE A 278 16.72 -22.64 16.60
CA PHE A 278 16.84 -21.46 15.73
C PHE A 278 17.86 -20.44 16.25
N TYR A 279 17.96 -20.25 17.58
CA TYR A 279 18.97 -19.36 18.16
C TYR A 279 20.40 -19.87 17.95
N LEU A 280 20.64 -21.16 18.14
CA LEU A 280 21.96 -21.77 17.92
C LEU A 280 22.36 -21.76 16.43
N LEU A 281 21.41 -22.04 15.52
CA LEU A 281 21.68 -22.00 14.08
C LEU A 281 22.03 -20.59 13.59
N ASN A 282 21.41 -19.54 14.14
CA ASN A 282 21.77 -18.16 13.82
C ASN A 282 23.12 -17.73 14.43
N LYS A 283 23.51 -18.28 15.59
CA LYS A 283 24.75 -17.94 16.27
C LYS A 283 25.99 -18.61 15.66
N PHE A 284 25.84 -19.80 15.06
CA PHE A 284 26.97 -20.62 14.59
C PHE A 284 27.02 -20.83 13.06
N SER A 285 26.06 -20.30 12.29
CA SER A 285 26.11 -20.34 10.83
C SER A 285 26.74 -19.05 10.25
N PRO A 286 27.69 -19.12 9.29
CA PRO A 286 28.37 -17.94 8.74
C PRO A 286 27.48 -17.10 7.80
N LEU A 287 26.17 -17.32 7.79
CA LEU A 287 25.20 -16.65 6.91
C LEU A 287 24.83 -15.23 7.37
N GLY A 288 25.10 -14.85 8.63
CA GLY A 288 24.83 -13.50 9.13
C GLY A 288 25.68 -12.41 8.48
N HIS A 289 26.92 -12.73 8.08
CA HIS A 289 27.84 -11.77 7.44
C HIS A 289 27.53 -11.55 5.95
N TRP A 290 26.98 -12.58 5.28
CA TRP A 290 26.63 -12.52 3.85
C TRP A 290 25.41 -11.63 3.56
N ILE A 291 24.46 -11.58 4.49
CA ILE A 291 23.27 -10.72 4.37
C ILE A 291 23.67 -9.23 4.51
N ARG A 292 24.71 -8.92 5.28
CA ARG A 292 25.20 -7.54 5.46
C ARG A 292 26.07 -7.05 4.29
N SER A 293 26.84 -7.93 3.65
CA SER A 293 27.73 -7.55 2.53
C SER A 293 27.00 -7.32 1.20
N LYS A 294 25.80 -7.89 1.03
CA LYS A 294 25.00 -7.72 -0.20
C LYS A 294 24.14 -6.44 -0.21
N MET A 295 24.02 -5.76 0.93
CA MET A 295 23.25 -4.51 1.05
C MET A 295 24.08 -3.24 0.75
N HIS A 296 25.39 -3.35 0.59
CA HIS A 296 26.29 -2.21 0.32
C HIS A 296 27.08 -2.31 -0.99
N ARG A 297 26.50 -2.90 -2.04
CA ARG A 297 27.16 -2.96 -3.36
C ARG A 297 26.42 -2.10 -4.41
N ASN A 298 26.86 -0.84 -4.46
CA ASN A 298 26.90 0.12 -5.58
C ASN A 298 25.59 0.51 -6.29
N ILE A 299 25.02 1.65 -5.88
CA ILE A 299 24.39 2.58 -6.84
C ILE A 299 25.47 3.58 -7.25
N ASN A 300 26.08 3.37 -8.42
CA ASN A 300 26.92 4.38 -9.07
C ASN A 300 26.01 5.40 -9.74
N ILE A 301 25.85 6.57 -9.13
CA ILE A 301 25.26 7.73 -9.80
C ILE A 301 26.32 8.29 -10.74
N LYS A 302 26.13 8.08 -12.04
CA LYS A 302 26.90 8.73 -13.09
C LYS A 302 26.34 10.15 -13.22
N HIS A 303 26.97 11.12 -12.55
CA HIS A 303 26.70 12.54 -12.77
C HIS A 303 27.35 12.94 -14.11
N ILE A 304 26.54 13.48 -15.03
CA ILE A 304 27.00 14.25 -16.18
C ILE A 304 26.72 15.71 -15.83
N SER A 305 27.76 16.54 -15.86
CA SER A 305 27.69 17.99 -16.05
C SER A 305 29.06 18.44 -16.57
N ASP A 306 29.07 18.70 -17.87
CA ASP A 306 29.81 19.68 -18.67
C ASP A 306 31.12 20.30 -18.16
N ASN A 307 32.05 20.35 -19.12
CA ASN A 307 33.37 20.97 -19.12
C ASN A 307 33.35 22.44 -18.67
N GLU A 308 34.35 22.83 -17.87
CA GLU A 308 35.14 24.04 -18.11
C GLU A 308 36.46 24.00 -17.30
N ASP A 309 37.55 23.87 -18.06
CA ASP A 309 38.89 24.41 -17.90
C ASP A 309 39.44 24.94 -16.55
N ASN A 310 40.59 24.34 -16.22
CA ASN A 310 41.86 24.97 -15.83
C ASN A 310 42.04 25.65 -14.45
N ASN A 311 43.19 25.25 -13.88
CA ASN A 311 44.06 25.91 -12.92
C ASN A 311 43.92 25.53 -11.43
N GLU A 312 44.96 24.79 -11.01
CA GLU A 312 45.62 24.81 -9.70
C GLU A 312 45.40 26.10 -8.89
N VAL A 313 45.19 25.96 -7.58
CA VAL A 313 46.11 26.43 -6.54
C VAL A 313 45.53 25.98 -5.18
N LEU A 314 46.21 25.02 -4.56
CA LEU A 314 45.99 24.62 -3.16
C LEU A 314 46.65 25.67 -2.26
N GLY A 315 45.83 26.37 -1.47
CA GLY A 315 46.31 27.24 -0.40
C GLY A 315 46.79 26.41 0.78
N TYR A 316 48.09 26.48 1.08
CA TYR A 316 48.66 26.09 2.36
C TYR A 316 48.66 27.29 3.30
N THR A 317 48.19 27.09 4.54
CA THR A 317 48.80 27.72 5.74
C THR A 317 48.67 26.76 6.91
N SER A 318 49.79 26.14 7.29
CA SER A 318 50.00 25.44 8.56
C SER A 318 51.21 26.11 9.22
N GLU A 319 50.96 26.94 10.24
CA GLU A 319 51.98 27.46 11.15
C GLU A 319 52.37 26.38 12.17
N TYR A 320 53.67 26.09 12.32
CA TYR A 320 54.46 26.39 13.52
C TYR A 320 55.83 25.67 13.54
N ALA A 321 56.84 26.50 13.84
CA ALA A 321 58.08 26.29 14.61
C ALA A 321 59.16 25.28 14.17
N ASP A 322 60.28 25.87 13.73
CA ASP A 322 61.66 25.68 14.19
C ASP A 322 62.19 24.25 14.47
N ILE A 323 63.24 23.88 13.72
CA ILE A 323 64.57 23.51 14.24
C ILE A 323 65.60 23.68 13.11
N ASP A 324 66.75 24.21 13.50
CA ASP A 324 67.85 24.76 12.71
C ASP A 324 68.94 23.72 12.35
N LEU A 325 69.75 24.09 11.34
CA LEU A 325 71.13 23.66 10.98
C LEU A 325 71.45 22.20 10.57
N ASN A 326 71.74 21.98 9.28
CA ASN A 326 73.13 21.93 8.77
C ASN A 326 73.22 21.51 7.27
N ASP A 327 74.11 22.22 6.56
CA ASP A 327 74.57 22.00 5.19
C ASP A 327 74.93 20.55 4.81
N ILE A 328 74.74 20.19 3.53
CA ILE A 328 75.70 19.51 2.61
C ILE A 328 75.02 19.31 1.23
N PRO A 329 75.77 19.39 0.10
CA PRO A 329 75.30 19.97 -1.15
C PRO A 329 74.82 18.98 -2.21
N TYR A 330 74.14 19.56 -3.20
CA TYR A 330 73.63 18.97 -4.44
C TYR A 330 74.58 17.99 -5.14
N ASN A 331 74.03 16.90 -5.66
CA ASN A 331 74.60 16.23 -6.83
C ASN A 331 73.49 15.67 -7.74
N ILE A 332 73.45 16.21 -8.95
CA ILE A 332 72.59 15.79 -10.06
C ILE A 332 73.31 14.66 -10.79
N SER A 333 72.63 13.54 -11.06
CA SER A 333 73.01 12.67 -12.17
C SER A 333 71.78 12.32 -13.00
N TYR A 334 71.81 12.75 -14.26
CA TYR A 334 70.97 12.22 -15.32
C TYR A 334 71.63 10.95 -15.86
N GLN A 335 70.83 9.92 -16.11
CA GLN A 335 71.16 8.89 -17.08
C GLN A 335 69.96 8.69 -18.00
N HIS A 336 70.15 9.09 -19.26
CA HIS A 336 69.37 8.62 -20.41
C HIS A 336 69.62 7.14 -20.61
N ILE A 337 68.54 6.34 -20.65
CA ILE A 337 68.10 5.59 -21.84
C ILE A 337 66.57 5.66 -21.86
#